data_AF-A0A976CS98-F1
#
_entry.id   AF-A0A976CS98-F1
#
_cell.length_a   1.000
_cell.length_b   1.000
_cell.length_c   1.000
_cell.angle_alpha   90.00
_cell.angle_beta   90.00
_cell.angle_gamma   90.00
#
_symmetry.space_group_name_H-M   'P 1'
#
loop_
_entity.id
_entity.type
_entity.pdbx_description
1 polymer ?
#
loop_
_entity_poly.entity_id
_entity_poly.type
_entity_poly.pdbx_seq_one_letter_code
_entity_poly.pdbx_strand_id
1 'polypeptide(L)'
;MINPVARILQQGECGFSYVLVSGGGGQPRGLSTSDNGGIPVICAPVTTGGGDAVFNPEPYDNRGVYLRIDGSARSERLNANDSRVRIGGGGSLFGAGVGTVWGTGNTALTPNVLLPN
;
A
#
# COMPACT_ATOMS: atom_id res chain seq x y z
N MET A 1 -7.44 5.98 -16.84
CA MET A 1 -7.01 4.94 -17.82
C MET A 1 -5.51 4.70 -17.60
N ILE A 2 -4.97 3.47 -17.63
CA ILE A 2 -3.50 3.32 -17.78
C ILE A 2 -3.16 3.95 -19.15
N ASN A 3 -2.29 4.95 -19.15
CA ASN A 3 -1.96 5.76 -20.31
C ASN A 3 -1.21 4.87 -21.34
N PRO A 4 -1.01 5.32 -22.60
CA PRO A 4 -0.73 4.42 -23.74
C PRO A 4 0.48 3.51 -23.51
N VAL A 5 0.56 2.39 -24.24
CA VAL A 5 1.59 1.33 -24.12
C VAL A 5 3.02 1.87 -23.97
N ALA A 6 3.33 3.01 -24.60
CA ALA A 6 4.62 3.70 -24.48
C ALA A 6 4.98 4.17 -23.06
N ARG A 7 4.01 4.26 -22.15
CA ARG A 7 4.15 4.76 -20.78
C ARG A 7 3.92 3.70 -19.72
N ILE A 8 3.55 2.46 -20.07
CA ILE A 8 3.11 1.43 -19.12
C ILE A 8 4.15 1.03 -18.05
N LEU A 9 5.44 1.29 -18.31
CA LEU A 9 6.54 1.05 -17.38
C LEU A 9 7.08 2.34 -16.75
N GLN A 10 6.50 3.51 -17.05
CA GLN A 10 6.91 4.76 -16.39
C GLN A 10 6.44 4.74 -14.93
N GLN A 11 7.20 5.43 -14.08
CA GLN A 11 6.83 5.64 -12.69
C GLN A 11 5.40 6.21 -12.59
N GLY A 12 4.53 5.54 -11.85
CA GLY A 12 3.12 5.91 -11.68
C GLY A 12 2.16 5.38 -12.76
N GLU A 13 2.65 4.72 -13.81
CA GLU A 13 1.85 4.01 -14.83
C GLU A 13 1.83 2.51 -14.60
N CYS A 14 2.82 1.99 -13.87
CA CYS A 14 2.84 0.60 -13.47
C CYS A 14 1.67 0.28 -12.55
N GLY A 15 0.85 -0.67 -12.96
CA GLY A 15 -0.41 -1.02 -12.29
C GLY A 15 -0.24 -1.62 -10.90
N PHE A 16 0.97 -1.99 -10.47
CA PHE A 16 1.21 -2.65 -9.18
C PHE A 16 2.45 -2.08 -8.48
N SER A 17 2.40 -2.07 -7.16
CA SER A 17 3.47 -1.66 -6.26
C SER A 17 3.66 -2.69 -5.17
N TYR A 18 4.89 -2.87 -4.71
CA TYR A 18 5.24 -3.84 -3.68
C TYR A 18 5.43 -3.15 -2.33
N VAL A 19 5.04 -3.81 -1.25
CA VAL A 19 5.24 -3.29 0.10
C VAL A 19 6.46 -3.95 0.72
N LEU A 20 7.46 -3.15 1.07
CA LEU A 20 8.52 -3.52 1.98
C LEU A 20 8.23 -2.97 3.38
N VAL A 21 8.92 -3.51 4.38
CA VAL A 21 8.82 -3.02 5.75
C VAL A 21 10.20 -2.77 6.35
N SER A 22 10.28 -1.80 7.24
CA SER A 22 11.41 -1.58 8.15
C SER A 22 10.88 -1.60 9.59
N GLY A 23 11.61 -2.15 10.55
CA GLY A 23 11.13 -2.24 11.93
C GLY A 23 12.24 -2.62 12.92
N GLY A 24 12.12 -2.19 14.18
CA GLY A 24 13.08 -2.49 15.24
C GLY A 24 14.51 -1.97 15.00
N GLY A 25 14.70 -0.94 14.17
CA GLY A 25 16.02 -0.44 13.79
C GLY A 25 16.74 -1.26 12.71
N GLY A 26 16.07 -2.23 12.08
CA GLY A 26 16.62 -3.06 11.01
C GLY A 26 16.57 -2.43 9.62
N GLN A 27 17.29 -3.06 8.68
CA GLN A 27 17.26 -2.73 7.25
C GLN A 27 15.88 -3.06 6.63
N PRO A 28 15.51 -2.41 5.51
CA PRO A 28 14.31 -2.78 4.76
C PRO A 28 14.32 -4.27 4.40
N ARG A 29 13.19 -4.94 4.63
CA ARG A 29 13.00 -6.37 4.31
C ARG A 29 11.68 -6.63 3.60
N GLY A 30 11.63 -7.77 2.92
CA GLY A 30 10.37 -8.35 2.44
C GLY A 30 9.48 -8.84 3.58
N LEU A 31 8.21 -9.04 3.26
CA LEU A 31 7.21 -9.61 4.14
C LEU A 31 7.31 -11.15 4.17
N SER A 32 6.98 -11.73 5.32
CA SER A 32 6.93 -13.17 5.57
C SER A 32 5.50 -13.59 5.91
N THR A 33 5.15 -14.86 5.70
CA THR A 33 3.86 -15.43 6.14
C THR A 33 3.71 -15.47 7.66
N SER A 34 4.79 -15.21 8.41
CA SER A 34 4.76 -15.03 9.87
C SER A 34 4.39 -13.61 10.30
N ASP A 35 4.39 -12.63 9.40
CA ASP A 35 3.93 -11.27 9.69
C ASP A 35 2.39 -11.24 9.80
N ASN A 36 1.84 -10.12 10.29
CA ASN A 36 0.39 -9.95 10.42
C ASN A 36 -0.31 -10.16 9.06
N GLY A 37 -1.20 -11.15 8.98
CA GLY A 37 -1.92 -11.53 7.76
C GLY A 37 -2.70 -10.37 7.10
N GLY A 38 -3.08 -9.36 7.88
CA GLY A 38 -3.77 -8.17 7.39
C GLY A 38 -2.90 -7.21 6.57
N ILE A 39 -1.58 -7.35 6.59
CA ILE A 39 -0.63 -6.45 5.92
C ILE A 39 -0.76 -6.58 4.39
N PRO A 40 -0.86 -5.46 3.64
CA PRO A 40 -0.79 -5.47 2.19
C PRO A 40 0.62 -5.81 1.70
N VAL A 41 0.72 -6.68 0.68
CA VAL A 41 1.97 -7.10 0.01
C VAL A 41 2.12 -6.42 -1.35
N ILE A 42 1.00 -6.31 -2.09
CA ILE A 42 0.94 -5.67 -3.40
C ILE A 42 -0.26 -4.72 -3.42
N CYS A 43 -0.11 -3.54 -4.00
CA CYS A 43 -1.16 -2.54 -4.12
C CYS A 43 -1.22 -1.91 -5.51
N ALA A 44 -2.41 -1.46 -5.90
CA ALA A 44 -2.73 -0.96 -7.22
C ALA A 44 -3.93 -0.01 -7.18
N PRO A 45 -4.00 1.03 -8.03
CA PRO A 45 -2.94 1.58 -8.87
C PRO A 45 -2.25 2.70 -8.09
N VAL A 46 -0.96 2.61 -7.82
CA VAL A 46 -0.24 3.58 -6.97
C VAL A 46 0.45 4.62 -7.84
N THR A 47 0.26 5.92 -7.52
CA THR A 47 0.94 7.04 -8.18
C THR A 47 2.17 7.49 -7.41
N THR A 48 2.09 7.45 -6.07
CA THR A 48 3.17 7.86 -5.17
C THR A 48 3.39 6.76 -4.13
N GLY A 49 4.61 6.22 -4.08
CA GLY A 49 5.03 5.22 -3.09
C GLY A 49 5.44 5.82 -1.74
N GLY A 50 6.28 5.11 -0.99
CA GLY A 50 6.79 5.51 0.31
C GLY A 50 5.95 5.01 1.49
N GLY A 51 6.05 5.69 2.63
CA GLY A 51 5.41 5.27 3.88
C GLY A 51 3.89 5.49 3.95
N ASP A 52 3.33 6.32 3.08
CA ASP A 52 1.88 6.54 3.00
C ASP A 52 1.46 6.74 1.55
N ALA A 53 1.32 5.62 0.84
CA ALA A 53 1.14 5.62 -0.60
C ALA A 53 -0.19 6.25 -1.05
N VAL A 54 -0.15 6.88 -2.22
CA VAL A 54 -1.28 7.54 -2.87
C VAL A 54 -1.68 6.74 -4.10
N PHE A 55 -2.99 6.52 -4.26
CA PHE A 55 -3.55 5.74 -5.37
C PHE A 55 -4.06 6.65 -6.49
N ASN A 56 -4.05 6.15 -7.73
CA ASN A 56 -4.76 6.77 -8.85
C ASN A 56 -6.26 6.41 -8.73
N PRO A 57 -7.18 7.37 -8.62
CA PRO A 57 -8.61 7.05 -8.55
C PRO A 57 -9.20 6.61 -9.89
N GLU A 58 -8.60 6.94 -11.03
CA GLU A 58 -9.22 6.72 -12.33
C GLU A 58 -9.36 5.25 -12.76
N PRO A 59 -8.39 4.35 -12.55
CA PRO A 59 -8.44 3.03 -13.20
C PRO A 59 -9.54 2.12 -12.66
N TYR A 60 -9.92 2.27 -11.38
CA TYR A 60 -10.83 1.34 -10.68
C TYR A 60 -12.02 2.05 -10.02
N ASP A 61 -12.57 3.09 -10.65
CA ASP A 61 -13.76 3.83 -10.15
C ASP A 61 -13.58 4.34 -8.71
N ASN A 62 -12.51 5.12 -8.50
CA ASN A 62 -12.13 5.68 -7.21
C ASN A 62 -11.89 4.61 -6.13
N ARG A 63 -11.20 3.52 -6.50
CA ARG A 63 -10.84 2.43 -5.59
C ARG A 63 -9.36 2.09 -5.67
N GLY A 64 -8.80 1.71 -4.52
CA GLY A 64 -7.52 1.03 -4.40
C GLY A 64 -7.74 -0.47 -4.22
N VAL A 65 -6.90 -1.27 -4.85
CA VAL A 65 -6.88 -2.73 -4.73
C VAL A 65 -5.57 -3.15 -4.08
N TYR A 66 -5.63 -4.10 -3.16
CA TYR A 66 -4.42 -4.67 -2.56
C TYR A 66 -4.59 -6.13 -2.19
N LEU A 67 -3.50 -6.88 -2.32
CA LEU A 67 -3.37 -8.26 -1.87
C LEU A 67 -2.71 -8.28 -0.49
N ARG A 68 -3.24 -9.10 0.42
CA ARG A 68 -2.73 -9.24 1.79
C ARG A 68 -1.90 -10.51 1.97
N ILE A 69 -1.12 -10.57 3.05
CA ILE A 69 -0.28 -11.74 3.41
C ILE A 69 -1.15 -13.00 3.60
N ASP A 70 -2.36 -12.86 4.12
CA ASP A 70 -3.33 -13.96 4.26
C ASP A 70 -3.89 -14.49 2.93
N GLY A 71 -3.43 -13.96 1.79
CA GLY A 71 -3.85 -14.35 0.44
C GLY A 71 -5.15 -13.70 -0.03
N SER A 72 -5.79 -12.87 0.79
CA SER A 72 -7.04 -12.22 0.43
C SER A 72 -6.80 -10.90 -0.32
N ALA A 73 -7.63 -10.64 -1.32
CA ALA A 73 -7.67 -9.36 -2.01
C ALA A 73 -8.73 -8.44 -1.39
N ARG A 74 -8.45 -7.13 -1.39
CA ARG A 74 -9.37 -6.07 -0.98
C ARG A 74 -9.49 -5.04 -2.09
N SER A 75 -10.68 -4.43 -2.17
CA SER A 75 -10.99 -3.31 -3.06
C SER A 75 -11.73 -2.26 -2.26
N GLU A 76 -11.03 -1.20 -1.90
CA GLU A 76 -11.53 -0.18 -0.97
C GLU A 76 -11.71 1.17 -1.66
N ARG A 77 -12.73 1.91 -1.25
CA ARG A 77 -12.97 3.27 -1.76
C ARG A 77 -11.82 4.17 -1.34
N LEU A 78 -11.30 4.97 -2.27
CA LEU A 78 -10.34 6.01 -1.96
C LEU A 78 -11.05 7.22 -1.34
N ASN A 79 -10.40 7.85 -0.38
CA ASN A 79 -10.84 9.13 0.14
C ASN A 79 -10.68 10.21 -0.94
N ALA A 80 -11.74 11.00 -1.15
CA ALA A 80 -11.80 12.00 -2.21
C ALA A 80 -10.78 13.15 -2.04
N ASN A 81 -10.30 13.39 -0.82
CA ASN A 81 -9.44 14.53 -0.51
C ASN A 81 -7.95 14.23 -0.73
N ASP A 82 -7.53 12.97 -0.61
CA ASP A 82 -6.10 12.60 -0.62
C ASP A 82 -5.80 11.30 -1.41
N SER A 83 -6.82 10.67 -1.99
CA SER A 83 -6.71 9.42 -2.75
C SER A 83 -6.02 8.28 -1.97
N ARG A 84 -6.21 8.25 -0.65
CA ARG A 84 -5.74 7.16 0.23
C ARG A 84 -6.87 6.21 0.59
N VAL A 85 -6.52 4.94 0.77
CA VAL A 85 -7.43 3.96 1.38
C VAL A 85 -7.54 4.26 2.88
N ARG A 86 -8.77 4.40 3.38
CA ARG A 86 -9.03 4.61 4.81
C ARG A 86 -9.31 3.28 5.50
N ILE A 87 -8.77 3.16 6.70
CA ILE A 87 -9.09 2.09 7.64
C ILE A 87 -9.92 2.66 8.79
N GLY A 88 -10.57 1.78 9.55
CA GLY A 88 -11.37 2.18 10.71
C GLY A 88 -10.60 3.12 11.66
N GLY A 89 -11.30 4.06 12.29
CA GLY A 89 -10.67 5.06 13.17
C GLY A 89 -10.04 6.26 12.45
N GLY A 90 -10.24 6.41 11.13
CA GLY A 90 -9.81 7.59 10.36
C GLY A 90 -8.38 7.54 9.83
N GLY A 91 -7.63 6.47 10.12
CA GLY A 91 -6.27 6.25 9.59
C GLY A 91 -6.25 5.88 8.10
N SER A 92 -5.08 5.96 7.48
CA SER A 92 -4.85 5.39 6.14
C SER A 92 -4.37 3.94 6.24
N LEU A 93 -4.48 3.17 5.14
CA LEU A 93 -4.01 1.79 5.05
C LEU A 93 -2.53 1.63 5.44
N PHE A 94 -1.69 2.62 5.11
CA PHE A 94 -0.26 2.63 5.39
C PHE A 94 0.12 3.48 6.62
N GLY A 95 -0.87 4.09 7.27
CA GLY A 95 -0.65 4.82 8.52
C GLY A 95 -0.31 3.86 9.66
N ALA A 96 0.71 4.18 10.44
CA ALA A 96 1.08 3.43 11.64
C ALA A 96 0.20 3.84 12.84
N GLY A 97 0.08 2.96 13.84
CA GLY A 97 -0.57 3.28 15.12
C GLY A 97 -1.55 2.22 15.62
N VAL A 98 -2.26 2.57 16.69
CA VAL A 98 -3.27 1.70 17.31
C VAL A 98 -4.39 1.41 16.31
N GLY A 99 -4.81 0.14 16.22
CA GLY A 99 -5.87 -0.29 15.30
C GLY A 99 -5.44 -0.48 13.85
N THR A 100 -4.13 -0.36 13.57
CA THR A 100 -3.55 -0.60 12.24
C THR A 100 -2.93 -1.99 12.15
N VAL A 101 -2.73 -2.48 10.93
CA VAL A 101 -2.10 -3.79 10.67
C VAL A 101 -0.59 -3.79 10.97
N TRP A 102 -0.01 -2.62 11.18
CA TRP A 102 1.42 -2.38 11.35
C TRP A 102 1.93 -2.53 12.78
N GLY A 103 1.02 -2.68 13.75
CA GLY A 103 1.34 -2.82 15.16
C GLY A 103 1.70 -1.51 15.86
N THR A 104 2.12 -1.61 17.12
CA THR A 104 2.48 -0.46 17.97
C THR A 104 3.77 -0.76 18.75
N GLY A 105 4.43 0.30 19.25
CA GLY A 105 5.64 0.18 20.06
C GLY A 105 6.86 -0.33 19.30
N ASN A 106 7.79 -0.99 20.00
CA ASN A 106 9.09 -1.40 19.46
C ASN A 106 9.01 -2.53 18.41
N THR A 107 7.86 -3.19 18.28
CA THR A 107 7.59 -4.23 17.26
C THR A 107 6.84 -3.68 16.05
N ALA A 108 6.54 -2.38 16.02
CA ALA A 108 5.83 -1.78 14.90
C ALA A 108 6.67 -1.85 13.62
N LEU A 109 6.00 -2.24 12.54
CA LEU A 109 6.56 -2.22 11.19
C LEU A 109 6.22 -0.88 10.53
N THR A 110 7.17 -0.30 9.82
CA THR A 110 6.98 0.90 9.01
C THR A 110 6.90 0.46 7.55
N PRO A 111 5.77 0.69 6.87
CA PRO A 111 5.64 0.33 5.46
C PRO A 111 6.52 1.21 4.58
N ASN A 112 6.93 0.66 3.44
CA ASN A 112 7.52 1.39 2.33
C ASN A 112 7.01 0.79 1.02
N VAL A 113 6.13 1.53 0.35
CA VAL A 113 5.54 1.13 -0.92
C VAL A 113 6.50 1.49 -2.07
N LEU A 114 6.99 0.48 -2.76
CA LEU A 114 7.87 0.63 -3.90
C LEU A 114 7.08 0.67 -5.19
N LEU A 115 7.25 1.77 -5.93
CA LEU A 115 6.87 1.83 -7.34
C LEU A 115 7.94 1.06 -8.15
N PRO A 116 7.55 0.23 -9.12
CA PRO A 116 8.51 -0.33 -10.06
C PRO A 116 9.17 0.79 -10.88
N ASN A 117 10.46 0.60 -11.17
CA ASN A 117 11.33 1.54 -11.89
C ASN A 117 11.07 1.55 -13.40
#